data_AF-A0A6M8B4D3-F1
#
_entry.id   AF-A0A6M8B4D3-F1
#
_cell.length_a   1.000
_cell.length_b   1.000
_cell.length_c   1.000
_cell.angle_alpha   90.00
_cell.angle_beta   90.00
_cell.angle_gamma   90.00
#
_symmetry.space_group_name_H-M   'P 1'
#
loop_
_entity.id
_entity.type
_entity.pdbx_description
1 polymer ?
#
loop_
_entity_poly.entity_id
_entity_poly.type
_entity_poly.pdbx_seq_one_letter_code
_entity_poly.pdbx_strand_id
1 'polypeptide(L)'
;MGVADEIAAVKSSISTHGPGFFVYLFSKNPAVQARFPAYADKSVDSLKGDATFKKHTASVVSKVLEVAASAGNASALSGHAASLVAMPQHQTVSPQDFKLVFDNLLGYLDVTLGSYDKAGWDGALKAVTAAYAKAK
;
A
#
# COMPACT_ATOMS: atom_id res chain seq x y z
N MET A 1 16.37 -12.21 -5.77
CA MET A 1 16.02 -10.79 -5.66
C MET A 1 15.50 -10.61 -4.25
N GLY A 2 15.97 -9.62 -3.50
CA GLY A 2 15.48 -9.37 -2.15
C GLY A 2 14.38 -8.30 -2.15
N VAL A 3 13.67 -8.18 -1.02
CA VAL A 3 12.64 -7.13 -0.81
C VAL A 3 13.15 -5.73 -1.20
N ALA A 4 14.42 -5.41 -0.92
CA ALA A 4 15.00 -4.11 -1.26
C ALA A 4 15.10 -3.86 -2.78
N ASP A 5 15.51 -4.87 -3.56
CA ASP A 5 15.60 -4.78 -5.02
C ASP A 5 14.21 -4.67 -5.64
N GLU A 6 13.23 -5.39 -5.09
CA GLU A 6 11.84 -5.38 -5.54
C GLU A 6 11.16 -4.04 -5.23
N ILE A 7 11.43 -3.47 -4.05
CA ILE A 7 11.02 -2.10 -3.72
C ILE A 7 11.61 -1.12 -4.73
N ALA A 8 12.89 -1.25 -5.08
CA ALA A 8 13.52 -0.37 -6.07
C ALA A 8 12.88 -0.53 -7.46
N ALA A 9 12.60 -1.76 -7.89
CA ALA A 9 11.91 -2.05 -9.15
C ALA A 9 10.52 -1.38 -9.19
N VAL A 10 9.70 -1.56 -8.15
CA VAL A 10 8.36 -0.95 -8.08
C VAL A 10 8.45 0.58 -8.05
N LYS A 11 9.41 1.15 -7.30
CA LYS A 11 9.63 2.61 -7.25
C LYS A 11 10.04 3.20 -8.59
N SER A 12 10.90 2.50 -9.36
CA SER A 12 11.35 2.96 -10.68
C SER A 12 10.19 3.16 -11.66
N SER A 13 9.10 2.41 -11.47
CA SER A 13 7.90 2.43 -12.31
C SER A 13 6.66 2.83 -11.51
N ILE A 14 6.79 3.73 -10.54
CA ILE A 14 5.71 4.09 -9.61
C ILE A 14 4.47 4.67 -10.29
N SER A 15 4.64 5.34 -11.44
CA SER A 15 3.54 5.86 -12.26
C SER A 15 2.66 4.74 -12.85
N THR A 16 3.19 3.53 -12.95
CA THR A 16 2.47 2.31 -13.33
C THR A 16 1.97 1.58 -12.10
N HIS A 17 2.84 1.33 -11.12
CA HIS A 17 2.48 0.50 -9.97
C HIS A 17 1.54 1.16 -8.96
N GLY A 18 1.63 2.49 -8.78
CA GLY A 18 0.73 3.27 -7.94
C GLY A 18 -0.74 3.05 -8.32
N PRO A 19 -1.17 3.50 -9.52
CA PRO A 19 -2.54 3.31 -9.97
C PRO A 19 -2.88 1.83 -10.21
N GLY A 20 -1.93 1.02 -10.69
CA GLY A 20 -2.14 -0.41 -10.91
C GLY A 20 -2.52 -1.17 -9.63
N PHE A 21 -1.84 -0.89 -8.52
CA PHE A 21 -2.15 -1.48 -7.22
C PHE A 21 -3.53 -1.07 -6.72
N PHE A 22 -3.90 0.21 -6.80
CA PHE A 22 -5.21 0.66 -6.34
C PHE A 22 -6.36 0.14 -7.20
N VAL A 23 -6.15 0.01 -8.52
CA VAL A 23 -7.09 -0.69 -9.41
C VAL A 23 -7.27 -2.13 -8.97
N TYR A 24 -6.18 -2.86 -8.72
CA TYR A 24 -6.23 -4.23 -8.21
C TYR A 24 -6.99 -4.32 -6.87
N LEU A 25 -6.67 -3.43 -5.92
CA LEU A 25 -7.29 -3.34 -4.61
C LEU A 25 -8.79 -3.10 -4.70
N PHE A 26 -9.23 -2.12 -5.50
CA PHE A 26 -10.63 -1.76 -5.66
C PHE A 26 -11.44 -2.83 -6.40
N SER A 27 -10.87 -3.48 -7.42
CA SER A 27 -11.51 -4.60 -8.10
C SER A 27 -11.74 -5.80 -7.18
N LYS A 28 -10.82 -6.05 -6.24
CA LYS A 28 -10.95 -7.15 -5.26
C LYS A 28 -11.79 -6.76 -4.04
N ASN A 29 -11.83 -5.47 -3.70
CA ASN A 29 -12.46 -4.97 -2.49
C ASN A 29 -13.27 -3.68 -2.78
N PRO A 30 -14.45 -3.77 -3.41
CA PRO A 30 -15.25 -2.59 -3.77
C PRO A 30 -15.63 -1.72 -2.56
N ALA A 31 -15.82 -2.33 -1.39
CA ALA A 31 -16.06 -1.61 -0.14
C ALA A 31 -14.90 -0.68 0.27
N VAL A 32 -13.66 -1.02 -0.11
CA VAL A 32 -12.49 -0.15 0.10
C VAL A 32 -12.58 1.07 -0.80
N GLN A 33 -12.96 0.90 -2.07
CA GLN A 33 -13.16 2.03 -3.01
C GLN A 33 -14.21 3.02 -2.50
N ALA A 34 -15.31 2.52 -1.92
CA ALA A 34 -16.38 3.35 -1.37
C ALA A 34 -15.90 4.30 -0.24
N ARG A 35 -14.77 4.00 0.40
CA ARG A 35 -14.17 4.85 1.45
C ARG A 35 -13.34 6.01 0.89
N PHE A 36 -13.14 6.07 -0.43
CA PHE A 36 -12.50 7.18 -1.11
C PHE A 36 -13.57 7.99 -1.86
N PRO A 37 -14.10 9.09 -1.28
CA PRO A 37 -15.22 9.83 -1.87
C PRO A 37 -14.97 10.29 -3.31
N ALA A 38 -13.72 10.62 -3.65
CA ALA A 38 -13.34 11.03 -5.00
C ALA A 38 -13.44 9.90 -6.06
N TYR A 39 -13.54 8.65 -5.61
CA TYR A 39 -13.50 7.44 -6.45
C TYR A 39 -14.73 6.54 -6.26
N ALA A 40 -15.56 6.73 -5.23
CA ALA A 40 -16.63 5.81 -4.83
C ALA A 40 -17.60 5.43 -5.97
N ASP A 41 -18.01 6.41 -6.79
CA ASP A 41 -18.99 6.20 -7.87
C ASP A 41 -18.36 6.02 -9.26
N LYS A 42 -17.02 5.94 -9.33
CA LYS A 42 -16.29 5.78 -10.60
C LYS A 42 -16.08 4.31 -10.90
N SER A 43 -16.20 3.91 -12.17
CA SER A 43 -15.76 2.56 -12.56
C SER A 43 -14.24 2.46 -12.41
N VAL A 44 -13.74 1.30 -11.99
CA VAL A 44 -12.29 1.08 -11.79
C VAL A 44 -11.50 1.36 -13.08
N ASP A 45 -12.08 1.05 -14.25
CA ASP A 45 -11.45 1.34 -15.54
C ASP A 45 -11.35 2.85 -15.82
N SER A 46 -12.35 3.64 -15.43
CA SER A 46 -12.28 5.10 -15.59
C SER A 46 -11.18 5.75 -14.75
N LEU A 47 -10.85 5.18 -13.58
CA LEU A 47 -9.80 5.67 -12.70
C LEU A 47 -8.41 5.58 -13.34
N LYS A 48 -8.18 4.60 -14.23
CA LYS A 48 -6.90 4.45 -14.97
C LYS A 48 -6.58 5.66 -15.85
N GLY A 49 -7.57 6.45 -16.25
CA GLY A 49 -7.39 7.68 -17.02
C GLY A 49 -7.20 8.94 -16.16
N ASP A 50 -7.58 8.90 -14.89
CA ASP A 50 -7.68 10.07 -14.02
C ASP A 50 -6.29 10.50 -13.49
N ALA A 51 -5.88 11.72 -13.85
CA ALA A 51 -4.56 12.27 -13.48
C ALA A 51 -4.41 12.47 -11.96
N THR A 52 -5.49 12.85 -11.27
CA THR A 52 -5.50 13.03 -9.82
C THR A 52 -5.37 11.67 -9.12
N PHE A 53 -6.07 10.65 -9.62
CA PHE A 53 -5.93 9.27 -9.15
C PHE A 53 -4.50 8.78 -9.30
N LYS A 54 -3.89 8.92 -10.48
CA LYS A 54 -2.49 8.50 -10.73
C LYS A 54 -1.52 9.18 -9.77
N LYS A 55 -1.65 10.50 -9.58
CA LYS A 55 -0.78 11.25 -8.67
C LYS A 55 -0.95 10.79 -7.23
N HIS A 56 -2.18 10.70 -6.74
CA HIS A 56 -2.46 10.31 -5.36
C HIS A 56 -1.96 8.90 -5.05
N THR A 57 -2.31 7.93 -5.91
CA THR A 57 -1.95 6.53 -5.71
C THR A 57 -0.44 6.29 -5.80
N ALA A 58 0.27 6.99 -6.69
CA ALA A 58 1.73 6.96 -6.73
C ALA A 58 2.37 7.47 -5.42
N SER A 59 1.84 8.54 -4.83
CA SER A 59 2.30 9.03 -3.53
C SER A 59 2.03 8.04 -2.40
N VAL A 60 0.85 7.43 -2.36
CA VAL A 60 0.51 6.44 -1.32
C VAL A 60 1.37 5.19 -1.44
N VAL A 61 1.51 4.62 -2.65
CA VAL A 61 2.35 3.43 -2.85
C VAL A 61 3.81 3.74 -2.56
N SER A 62 4.33 4.91 -2.94
CA SER A 62 5.67 5.34 -2.53
C SER A 62 5.84 5.29 -1.01
N LYS A 63 4.85 5.78 -0.26
CA LYS A 63 4.90 5.78 1.20
C LYS A 63 4.83 4.37 1.78
N VAL A 64 3.99 3.51 1.23
CA VAL A 64 3.90 2.08 1.59
C VAL A 64 5.25 1.40 1.42
N LEU A 65 5.94 1.65 0.30
CA LEU A 65 7.25 1.08 0.00
C LEU A 65 8.36 1.63 0.93
N GLU A 66 8.31 2.90 1.31
CA GLU A 66 9.21 3.46 2.34
C GLU A 66 9.03 2.76 3.69
N VAL A 67 7.78 2.56 4.10
CA VAL A 67 7.48 1.92 5.39
C VAL A 67 7.89 0.45 5.38
N ALA A 68 7.67 -0.27 4.27
CA ALA A 68 8.12 -1.64 4.09
C ALA A 68 9.66 -1.76 4.10
N ALA A 69 10.39 -0.81 3.49
CA ALA A 69 11.85 -0.78 3.51
C ALA A 69 12.42 -0.63 4.94
N SER A 70 11.65 -0.01 5.85
CA SER A 70 12.02 0.17 7.24
C SER A 70 11.75 -1.06 8.12
N ALA A 71 11.26 -2.19 7.58
CA ALA A 71 10.81 -3.32 8.39
C ALA A 71 11.85 -3.89 9.37
N GLY A 72 13.14 -3.83 9.02
CA GLY A 72 14.25 -4.24 9.88
C GLY A 72 14.64 -3.22 10.96
N ASN A 73 13.97 -2.06 11.01
CA ASN A 73 14.28 -0.96 11.92
C ASN A 73 13.03 -0.59 12.75
N ALA A 74 12.94 -1.16 13.95
CA ALA A 74 11.79 -0.99 14.84
C ALA A 74 11.51 0.48 15.24
N SER A 75 12.56 1.30 15.38
CA SER A 75 12.42 2.73 15.71
C SER A 75 11.79 3.49 14.53
N ALA A 76 12.31 3.27 13.31
CA ALA A 76 11.75 3.87 12.10
C ALA A 76 10.29 3.43 11.85
N LEU A 77 9.99 2.14 12.03
CA LEU A 77 8.61 1.64 11.94
C LEU A 77 7.67 2.32 12.94
N SER A 78 8.11 2.48 14.19
CA SER A 78 7.29 3.14 15.22
C SER A 78 7.01 4.60 14.87
N GLY A 79 8.01 5.32 14.37
CA GLY A 79 7.83 6.71 13.90
C GLY A 79 6.89 6.82 12.69
N HIS A 80 7.00 5.90 11.73
CA HIS A 80 6.08 5.81 10.60
C HIS A 80 4.65 5.47 11.06
N ALA A 81 4.48 4.50 11.95
CA ALA A 81 3.18 4.11 12.48
C ALA A 81 2.49 5.26 13.21
N ALA A 82 3.20 5.96 14.10
CA ALA A 82 2.67 7.14 14.78
C ALA A 82 2.24 8.23 13.79
N SER A 83 3.06 8.48 12.76
CA SER A 83 2.72 9.46 11.72
C SER A 83 1.46 9.04 10.94
N LEU A 84 1.33 7.77 10.57
CA LEU A 84 0.18 7.25 9.83
C LEU A 84 -1.10 7.28 10.66
N VAL A 85 -1.04 7.01 11.97
CA VAL A 85 -2.21 7.07 12.86
C VAL A 85 -2.67 8.51 13.10
N ALA A 86 -1.73 9.46 13.17
CA ALA A 86 -2.02 10.87 13.37
C ALA A 86 -2.63 11.57 12.14
N MET A 87 -2.56 10.95 10.95
CA MET A 87 -3.15 11.51 9.73
C MET A 87 -4.67 11.62 9.86
N PRO A 88 -5.28 12.81 9.62
CA PRO A 88 -6.74 12.97 9.67
C PRO A 88 -7.48 11.99 8.76
N GLN A 89 -6.90 11.67 7.60
CA GLN A 89 -7.43 10.73 6.62
C GLN A 89 -7.47 9.28 7.14
N HIS A 90 -6.69 8.95 8.16
CA HIS A 90 -6.54 7.60 8.71
C HIS A 90 -7.22 7.42 10.08
N GLN A 91 -7.96 8.43 10.57
CA GLN A 91 -8.63 8.33 11.86
C GLN A 91 -9.62 7.15 11.91
N THR A 92 -10.34 6.89 10.81
CA THR A 92 -11.32 5.80 10.70
C THR A 92 -10.73 4.48 10.18
N VAL A 93 -9.44 4.43 9.86
CA VAL A 93 -8.78 3.24 9.33
C VAL A 93 -8.38 2.32 10.49
N SER A 94 -9.07 1.19 10.63
CA SER A 94 -8.76 0.18 11.64
C SER A 94 -7.47 -0.57 11.32
N PRO A 95 -6.84 -1.23 12.30
CA PRO A 95 -5.72 -2.14 12.03
C PRO A 95 -6.05 -3.23 10.99
N GLN A 96 -7.29 -3.72 10.98
CA GLN A 96 -7.77 -4.72 10.02
C GLN A 96 -7.84 -4.15 8.60
N ASP A 97 -8.36 -2.93 8.43
CA ASP A 97 -8.38 -2.24 7.13
C ASP A 97 -6.97 -1.99 6.61
N PHE A 98 -6.08 -1.57 7.51
CA PHE A 98 -4.68 -1.35 7.18
C PHE A 98 -4.03 -2.65 6.72
N LYS A 99 -4.22 -3.76 7.46
CA LYS A 99 -3.73 -5.08 7.07
C LYS A 99 -4.28 -5.52 5.71
N LEU A 100 -5.55 -5.29 5.42
CA LEU A 100 -6.18 -5.65 4.14
C LEU A 100 -5.46 -5.01 2.95
N VAL A 101 -5.05 -3.74 3.06
CA VAL A 101 -4.29 -3.05 1.99
C VAL A 101 -2.96 -3.77 1.73
N PHE A 102 -2.23 -4.15 2.78
CA PHE A 102 -0.94 -4.83 2.65
C PHE A 102 -1.08 -6.28 2.17
N ASP A 103 -2.11 -7.01 2.58
CA ASP A 103 -2.39 -8.36 2.05
C ASP A 103 -2.66 -8.30 0.53
N ASN A 104 -3.39 -7.28 0.07
CA ASN A 104 -3.65 -7.07 -1.36
C ASN A 104 -2.39 -6.61 -2.11
N LEU A 105 -1.43 -5.95 -1.45
CA LEU A 105 -0.16 -5.61 -2.07
C LEU A 105 0.62 -6.87 -2.46
N LEU A 106 0.65 -7.90 -1.59
CA LEU A 106 1.28 -9.18 -1.93
C LEU A 106 0.64 -9.82 -3.16
N GLY A 107 -0.71 -9.84 -3.22
CA GLY A 107 -1.42 -10.35 -4.39
C GLY A 107 -1.12 -9.56 -5.66
N TYR A 108 -0.97 -8.24 -5.57
CA TYR A 108 -0.57 -7.41 -6.69
C TYR A 108 0.88 -7.69 -7.15
N LEU A 109 1.82 -7.83 -6.21
CA LEU A 109 3.22 -8.15 -6.52
C LEU A 109 3.34 -9.53 -7.18
N ASP A 110 2.54 -10.52 -6.74
CA ASP A 110 2.49 -11.85 -7.35
C ASP A 110 2.11 -11.79 -8.84
N VAL A 111 1.09 -11.01 -9.18
CA VAL A 111 0.63 -10.85 -10.58
C VAL A 111 1.59 -10.01 -11.41
N THR A 112 2.26 -9.02 -10.82
CA THR A 112 3.04 -8.03 -11.59
C THR A 112 4.53 -8.30 -11.69
N LEU A 113 5.14 -8.88 -10.66
CA LEU A 113 6.56 -9.24 -10.67
C LEU A 113 6.76 -10.71 -11.06
N GLY A 114 5.74 -11.56 -10.88
CA GLY A 114 5.77 -12.99 -11.16
C GLY A 114 6.62 -13.80 -10.18
N SER A 115 7.89 -13.40 -9.98
CA SER A 115 8.80 -13.97 -8.99
C SER A 115 9.34 -12.86 -8.10
N TYR A 116 9.10 -12.98 -6.79
CA TYR A 116 9.53 -12.02 -5.77
C TYR A 116 9.76 -12.73 -4.43
N ASP A 117 10.45 -12.08 -3.48
CA ASP A 117 10.74 -12.60 -2.14
C ASP A 117 9.49 -12.59 -1.25
N LYS A 118 8.60 -13.57 -1.49
CA LYS A 118 7.33 -13.73 -0.77
C LYS A 118 7.51 -13.74 0.75
N ALA A 119 8.52 -14.46 1.24
CA ALA A 119 8.78 -14.58 2.67
C ALA A 119 9.30 -13.28 3.27
N GLY A 120 10.23 -12.61 2.58
CA GLY A 120 10.74 -11.31 3.00
C GLY A 120 9.63 -10.25 3.04
N TRP A 121 8.78 -10.19 2.02
CA TRP A 121 7.64 -9.27 2.00
C TRP A 121 6.62 -9.60 3.08
N ASP A 122 6.23 -10.87 3.26
CA ASP A 122 5.31 -11.26 4.33
C ASP A 122 5.86 -10.86 5.71
N GLY A 123 7.14 -11.08 5.96
CA GLY A 123 7.82 -10.62 7.18
C GLY A 123 7.79 -9.10 7.34
N ALA A 124 8.08 -8.36 6.27
CA ALA A 124 8.07 -6.89 6.28
C ALA A 124 6.67 -6.35 6.58
N LEU A 125 5.64 -6.86 5.91
CA LEU A 125 4.26 -6.38 6.08
C LEU A 125 3.68 -6.77 7.45
N LYS A 126 4.07 -7.93 8.00
CA LYS A 126 3.75 -8.29 9.39
C LYS A 126 4.33 -7.28 10.39
N ALA A 127 5.60 -6.88 10.22
CA ALA A 127 6.22 -5.88 11.08
C ALA A 127 5.52 -4.51 10.99
N VAL A 128 5.17 -4.09 9.77
CA VAL A 128 4.47 -2.82 9.50
C VAL A 128 3.07 -2.82 10.12
N THR A 129 2.28 -3.87 9.90
CA THR A 129 0.91 -3.98 10.43
C THR A 129 0.89 -4.10 11.95
N ALA A 130 1.85 -4.80 12.55
CA ALA A 130 2.02 -4.85 14.00
C ALA A 130 2.38 -3.48 14.60
N ALA A 131 3.29 -2.74 13.95
CA ALA A 131 3.66 -1.39 14.39
C ALA A 131 2.46 -0.43 14.33
N TYR A 132 1.68 -0.47 13.24
CA TYR A 132 0.46 0.34 13.10
C TYR A 132 -0.59 -0.03 14.16
N ALA A 133 -0.83 -1.32 14.39
CA ALA A 133 -1.79 -1.79 15.39
C ALA A 133 -1.40 -1.35 16.82
N LYS A 134 -0.11 -1.31 17.14
CA LYS A 134 0.40 -0.82 18.42
C LYS A 134 0.24 0.69 18.61
N ALA A 135 0.26 1.45 17.52
CA ALA A 135 0.15 2.90 17.54
C ALA A 135 -1.31 3.41 17.51
N LYS A 136 -2.27 2.55 17.19
CA LYS A 136 -3.71 2.83 17.21
C LYS A 136 -4.30 2.71 18.61
#